data_AF-A0A3D2IAJ5-F1
#
_entry.id   AF-A0A3D2IAJ5-F1
#
_cell.length_a   1.000
_cell.length_b   1.000
_cell.length_c   1.000
_cell.angle_alpha   90.00
_cell.angle_beta   90.00
_cell.angle_gamma   90.00
#
_symmetry.space_group_name_H-M   'P 1'
#
loop_
_entity.id
_entity.type
_entity.pdbx_description
1 polymer ?
#
loop_
_entity_poly.entity_id
_entity_poly.type
_entity_poly.pdbx_seq_one_letter_code
_entity_poly.pdbx_strand_id
1 'polypeptide(L)' 'AAPAAAPVGGEKVCAPMPGTILSVNVSNGSPVKKGDVLMILEAMKM' A
#
# COMPACT_ATOMS: atom_id res chain seq x y z
N ALA A 1 -22.91 7.29 -8.70
CA ALA A 1 -22.16 8.36 -8.02
C ALA A 1 -20.85 7.75 -7.49
N ALA A 2 -19.70 8.29 -7.89
CA ALA A 2 -18.41 7.84 -7.36
C ALA A 2 -18.26 8.34 -5.90
N PRO A 3 -17.75 7.53 -4.95
CA PRO A 3 -17.59 8.01 -3.59
C PRO A 3 -16.52 9.12 -3.57
N ALA A 4 -16.87 10.26 -2.98
CA ALA A 4 -15.93 11.35 -2.74
C ALA A 4 -14.80 10.83 -1.84
N ALA A 5 -13.56 11.04 -2.27
CA ALA A 5 -12.37 10.66 -1.52
C ALA A 5 -12.37 11.36 -0.16
N ALA A 6 -12.56 10.58 0.91
CA ALA A 6 -12.41 11.06 2.28
C ALA A 6 -10.99 11.62 2.48
N PRO A 7 -10.81 12.65 3.33
CA PRO A 7 -9.49 13.20 3.60
C PRO A 7 -8.62 12.09 4.18
N VAL A 8 -7.55 11.75 3.46
CA VAL A 8 -6.61 10.69 3.82
C VAL A 8 -5.71 11.24 4.93
N GLY A 9 -6.24 11.31 6.16
CA GLY A 9 -5.47 11.55 7.37
C GLY A 9 -4.66 10.30 7.71
N GLY A 10 -3.48 10.16 7.11
CA GLY A 10 -2.60 9.02 7.32
C GLY A 10 -1.14 9.41 7.19
N GLU A 11 -0.26 8.61 7.78
CA GLU A 11 1.18 8.76 7.62
C GLU A 11 1.63 8.26 6.24
N LYS A 12 2.51 9.03 5.58
CA LYS A 12 3.12 8.60 4.32
C LYS A 12 4.18 7.54 4.62
N VAL A 13 3.91 6.31 4.23
CA VAL A 13 4.90 5.22 4.26
C VAL A 13 5.66 5.23 2.94
N CYS A 14 6.92 5.66 2.97
CA CYS A 14 7.80 5.66 1.81
C CYS A 14 8.55 4.32 1.71
N ALA A 15 8.85 3.90 0.48
CA ALA A 15 9.68 2.72 0.27
C ALA A 15 11.10 2.97 0.82
N PRO A 16 11.69 2.02 1.57
CA PRO A 16 13.02 2.19 2.17
C PRO A 16 14.17 2.03 1.15
N MET A 17 13.89 1.46 -0.01
CA MET A 17 14.87 1.14 -1.06
C MET A 17 14.19 1.07 -2.44
N PRO A 18 14.93 1.26 -3.54
CA PRO A 18 14.39 1.06 -4.89
C PRO A 18 14.05 -0.42 -5.15
N GLY A 19 12.98 -0.66 -5.91
CA GLY A 19 12.47 -2.00 -6.18
C GLY A 19 11.26 -2.01 -7.10
N THR A 20 10.68 -3.19 -7.29
CA THR A 20 9.48 -3.42 -8.12
C THR A 20 8.33 -3.92 -7.25
N ILE A 21 7.12 -3.40 -7.49
CA ILE A 21 5.90 -3.91 -6.84
C ILE A 21 5.49 -5.22 -7.52
N LEU A 22 5.54 -6.32 -6.78
CA LEU A 22 5.13 -7.64 -7.24
C LEU A 22 3.62 -7.84 -7.09
N SER A 23 3.03 -7.33 -6.01
CA SER A 23 1.60 -7.47 -5.74
C SER A 23 1.08 -6.37 -4.85
N VAL A 24 -0.18 -6.00 -5.04
CA VAL A 24 -0.93 -5.09 -4.18
C VAL A 24 -2.17 -5.84 -3.71
N ASN A 25 -2.26 -6.04 -2.39
CA ASN A 25 -3.27 -6.89 -1.77
C ASN A 25 -4.47 -6.08 -1.23
N VAL A 26 -4.48 -4.77 -1.44
CA VAL A 26 -5.49 -3.85 -0.90
C VAL A 26 -5.97 -2.85 -1.94
N SER A 27 -7.17 -2.31 -1.71
CA SER A 27 -7.78 -1.25 -2.50
C SER A 27 -8.12 -0.06 -1.61
N ASN A 28 -8.41 1.08 -2.23
CA ASN A 28 -8.80 2.29 -1.49
C ASN A 28 -10.06 2.02 -0.66
N GLY A 29 -9.98 2.31 0.65
CA GLY A 29 -11.08 2.08 1.59
C GLY A 29 -11.19 0.64 2.11
N SER A 30 -10.30 -0.28 1.71
CA SER A 30 -10.25 -1.63 2.29
C SER A 30 -9.92 -1.57 3.79
N PRO A 31 -10.67 -2.29 4.65
CA PRO A 31 -10.30 -2.42 6.06
C PRO A 31 -9.04 -3.27 6.20
N VAL A 32 -8.11 -2.84 7.06
CA VAL A 32 -6.85 -3.54 7.32
C VAL A 32 -6.60 -3.65 8.82
N LYS A 33 -5.84 -4.66 9.24
CA LYS A 33 -5.44 -4.92 10.62
C LYS A 33 -3.93 -4.89 10.76
N LYS A 34 -3.46 -4.74 12.00
CA LYS A 34 -2.02 -4.80 12.30
C LYS A 34 -1.48 -6.18 11.89
N GLY A 35 -0.46 -6.18 11.05
CA GLY A 35 0.17 -7.39 10.53
C GLY A 35 -0.33 -7.82 9.15
N ASP A 36 -1.34 -7.15 8.59
CA ASP A 36 -1.80 -7.45 7.22
C ASP A 36 -0.74 -7.06 6.19
N VAL A 37 -0.56 -7.92 5.19
CA VAL A 37 0.31 -7.66 4.04
C VAL A 37 -0.46 -6.79 3.06
N LEU A 38 -0.01 -5.54 2.89
CA LEU A 38 -0.67 -4.58 2.01
C LEU A 38 -0.16 -4.68 0.57
N MET A 39 1.14 -4.88 0.40
CA MET A 39 1.80 -5.02 -0.88
C MET A 39 3.13 -5.75 -0.72
N ILE A 40 3.61 -6.32 -1.82
CA ILE A 40 4.91 -7.00 -1.89
C ILE A 40 5.79 -6.20 -2.84
N LEU A 41 6.94 -5.76 -2.34
CA LEU A 41 7.98 -5.09 -3.11
C LEU A 41 9.23 -5.99 -3.13
N GLU A 42 9.71 -6.36 -4.32
CA GLU A 42 11.06 -6.93 -4.45
C GLU A 42 12.08 -5.80 -4.56
N ALA A 43 13.15 -5.88 -3.77
CA ALA A 43 14.34 -5.10 -4.04
C ALA A 43 15.29 -5.92 -4.92
N MET A 44 15.89 -5.21 -5.89
CA MET A 44 16.87 -5.65 -6.88
C MET A 44 17.32 -7.11 -6.69
N LYS A 45 16.86 -7.98 -7.61
CA LYS A 45 17.27 -9.38 -7.80
C LYS A 45 18.53 -9.71 -7.00
N MET A 46 18.38 -10.43 -5.90
CA MET A 46 19.46 -11.38 -5.62
C MET A 46 19.49 -12.38 -6.77
#